data_AF-A0A6I7MYN8-F1
#
_entry.id   AF-A0A6I7MYN8-F1
#
_cell.length_a   1.000
_cell.length_b   1.000
_cell.length_c   1.000
_cell.angle_alpha   90.00
_cell.angle_beta   90.00
_cell.angle_gamma   90.00
#
_symmetry.space_group_name_H-M   'P 1'
#
loop_
_entity.id
_entity.type
_entity.pdbx_description
1 polymer ?
#
loop_
_entity_poly.entity_id
_entity_poly.type
_entity_poly.pdbx_seq_one_letter_code
_entity_poly.pdbx_strand_id
1 'polypeptide(L)'
;MKRKISISHISALTFLITVFLAVSGHAQNQPDIPKPRGPVDLSDTSNLIIFIVIPLIILIVYLIYRKRIKKVREEREDRIKEENEKRLNKE
;
A
#
# COMPACT_ATOMS: atom_id res chain seq x y z
N MET A 1 26.86 -14.13 32.85
CA MET A 1 27.10 -12.97 33.74
C MET A 1 25.85 -12.08 33.72
N LYS A 2 24.97 -12.16 34.74
CA LYS A 2 23.70 -11.42 34.78
C LYS A 2 23.93 -10.04 35.38
N ARG A 3 23.90 -8.96 34.58
CA ARG A 3 24.02 -7.58 35.08
C ARG A 3 22.78 -7.27 35.92
N LYS A 4 22.97 -6.92 37.19
CA LYS A 4 21.88 -6.50 38.09
C LYS A 4 21.62 -5.01 37.86
N ILE A 5 20.44 -4.68 37.35
CA ILE A 5 20.01 -3.29 37.19
C ILE A 5 19.62 -2.78 38.58
N SER A 6 20.33 -1.76 39.08
CA SER A 6 19.98 -1.14 40.37
C SER A 6 18.90 -0.07 40.19
N ILE A 7 18.13 0.21 41.24
CA ILE A 7 17.00 1.15 41.25
C ILE A 7 17.42 2.54 40.76
N SER A 8 18.67 2.96 41.02
CA SER A 8 19.24 4.21 40.52
C SER A 8 19.34 4.32 38.99
N HIS A 9 19.51 3.19 38.30
CA HIS A 9 19.52 3.19 36.82
C HIS A 9 18.11 3.31 36.26
N ILE A 10 17.12 2.73 36.96
CA ILE A 10 15.71 2.82 36.58
C ILE A 10 15.25 4.27 36.76
N SER A 11 15.56 4.92 37.87
CA SER A 11 15.19 6.32 38.10
C SER A 11 15.86 7.27 37.11
N ALA A 12 17.14 7.07 36.79
CA ALA A 12 17.85 7.87 35.79
C ALA A 12 17.25 7.71 34.38
N LEU A 13 16.86 6.48 34.01
CA LEU A 13 16.21 6.22 32.72
C LEU A 13 14.82 6.86 32.65
N THR A 14 14.01 6.74 33.71
CA THR A 14 12.68 7.37 33.78
C THR A 14 12.77 8.89 33.72
N PHE A 15 13.79 9.49 34.34
CA PHE A 15 14.05 10.93 34.27
C PHE A 15 14.39 11.36 32.84
N LEU A 16 15.29 10.63 32.16
CA LEU A 16 15.66 10.88 30.77
C LEU A 16 14.47 10.80 29.82
N ILE A 17 13.61 9.78 29.99
CA ILE A 17 12.39 9.62 29.17
C ILE A 17 11.43 10.79 29.39
N THR A 18 11.24 11.21 30.65
CA THR A 18 10.34 12.33 30.97
C THR A 18 10.82 13.65 30.35
N VAL A 19 12.13 13.92 30.43
CA VAL A 19 12.72 15.11 29.79
C VAL A 19 12.59 15.06 28.27
N PHE A 20 12.84 13.89 27.66
CA PHE A 20 12.70 13.71 26.21
C PHE A 20 11.26 13.94 25.71
N LEU A 21 10.26 13.44 26.46
CA LEU A 21 8.85 13.66 26.14
C LEU A 21 8.43 15.13 26.33
N ALA A 22 8.97 15.81 27.34
CA ALA A 22 8.68 17.24 27.57
C ALA A 22 9.21 18.15 26.46
N VAL A 23 10.34 17.79 25.82
CA VAL A 23 10.95 18.58 24.74
C VAL A 23 10.27 18.35 23.37
N SER A 24 9.52 17.26 23.22
CA SER A 24 8.88 16.88 21.95
C SER A 24 7.70 17.79 21.53
N GLY A 25 7.26 18.70 22.41
CA GLY A 25 6.13 19.62 22.17
C GLY A 25 6.45 20.89 21.38
N HIS A 26 7.71 21.17 21.07
CA HIS A 26 8.12 22.34 20.30
C HIS A 26 8.49 21.98 18.85
N ALA A 27 7.56 21.31 18.15
CA ALA A 27 7.67 21.11 16.72
C ALA A 27 7.61 22.48 16.01
N GLN A 28 8.65 22.77 15.24
CA GLN A 28 8.88 24.02 14.53
C GLN A 28 7.68 24.40 13.66
N ASN A 29 7.09 25.58 13.90
CA ASN A 29 6.30 26.24 12.87
C ASN A 29 7.29 26.75 11.83
N GLN A 30 7.54 25.96 10.78
CA GLN A 30 8.49 26.32 9.73
C GLN A 30 7.88 27.45 8.89
N PRO A 31 8.40 28.70 8.97
CA PRO A 31 7.97 29.75 8.06
C PRO A 31 8.36 29.36 6.62
N ASP A 32 7.58 29.80 5.65
CA ASP A 32 7.79 29.58 4.21
C ASP A 32 7.57 28.16 3.66
N ILE A 33 7.02 27.23 4.45
CA ILE A 33 6.54 25.96 3.90
C ILE A 33 5.11 26.13 3.38
N PRO A 34 4.80 25.66 2.14
CA PRO A 34 3.45 25.68 1.62
C PRO A 34 2.51 25.03 2.64
N LYS A 35 1.55 25.81 3.11
CA LYS A 35 0.50 25.34 4.01
C LYS A 35 -0.24 24.17 3.33
N PRO A 36 -0.78 23.22 4.11
CA PRO A 36 -1.55 22.12 3.54
C PRO A 36 -2.60 22.69 2.59
N ARG A 37 -2.54 22.23 1.33
CA ARG A 37 -3.49 22.65 0.31
C ARG A 37 -4.89 22.26 0.79
N GLY A 38 -5.87 23.13 0.54
CA GLY A 38 -7.28 22.83 0.80
C GLY A 38 -7.75 21.62 -0.02
N PRO A 39 -9.06 21.31 0.01
CA PRO A 39 -9.63 20.25 -0.81
C PRO A 39 -9.13 20.35 -2.26
N VAL A 40 -8.80 19.21 -2.87
CA VAL A 40 -8.33 19.17 -4.26
C VAL A 40 -9.43 19.75 -5.14
N ASP A 41 -9.11 20.85 -5.83
CA ASP A 41 -10.02 21.46 -6.78
C ASP A 41 -10.00 20.67 -8.10
N LEU A 42 -11.15 20.10 -8.46
CA LEU A 42 -11.34 19.29 -9.67
C LEU A 42 -11.74 20.13 -10.88
N SER A 43 -11.90 21.44 -10.73
CA SER A 43 -12.12 22.35 -11.87
C SER A 43 -10.84 22.53 -12.71
N ASP A 44 -9.68 22.39 -12.08
CA ASP A 44 -8.39 22.36 -12.77
C ASP A 44 -8.23 21.04 -13.54
N THR A 45 -7.96 21.17 -14.84
CA THR A 45 -7.77 20.03 -15.75
C THR A 45 -6.63 19.13 -15.28
N SER A 46 -5.55 19.69 -14.73
CA SER A 46 -4.43 18.90 -14.23
C SER A 46 -4.84 18.00 -13.06
N ASN A 47 -5.61 18.53 -12.11
CA ASN A 47 -6.09 17.76 -10.97
C ASN A 47 -7.09 16.68 -11.41
N LEU A 48 -8.02 17.00 -12.30
CA LEU A 48 -8.95 16.02 -12.86
C LEU A 48 -8.22 14.86 -13.55
N ILE A 49 -7.19 15.16 -14.34
CA ILE A 49 -6.40 14.13 -15.03
C ILE A 49 -5.69 13.21 -14.03
N ILE A 50 -4.99 13.79 -13.05
CA ILE A 50 -4.17 13.03 -12.09
C ILE A 50 -5.04 12.18 -11.17
N PHE A 51 -6.12 12.75 -10.64
CA PHE A 51 -6.91 12.11 -9.59
C PHE A 51 -8.06 11.25 -10.13
N ILE A 52 -8.50 11.44 -11.38
CA ILE A 52 -9.64 10.69 -11.95
C ILE A 52 -9.22 9.93 -13.20
N VAL A 53 -8.67 10.61 -14.21
CA VAL A 53 -8.44 10.01 -15.53
C VAL A 53 -7.38 8.91 -15.48
N ILE A 54 -6.23 9.15 -14.83
CA ILE A 54 -5.17 8.15 -14.71
C ILE A 54 -5.66 6.88 -13.99
N PRO A 55 -6.27 6.95 -12.79
CA PRO A 55 -6.85 5.78 -12.13
C PRO A 55 -7.87 5.03 -13.00
N LEU A 56 -8.71 5.75 -13.73
CA LEU A 56 -9.72 5.15 -14.60
C LEU A 56 -9.09 4.39 -15.78
N ILE A 57 -8.05 4.95 -16.40
CA ILE A 57 -7.32 4.27 -17.48
C ILE A 57 -6.67 2.99 -16.96
N ILE A 58 -6.01 3.04 -15.79
CA ILE A 58 -5.40 1.87 -15.17
C ILE A 58 -6.45 0.78 -14.94
N LEU A 59 -7.63 1.16 -14.45
CA LEU A 59 -8.74 0.22 -14.24
C LEU A 59 -9.22 -0.41 -15.55
N ILE A 60 -9.37 0.38 -16.61
CA ILE A 60 -9.78 -0.13 -17.93
C ILE A 60 -8.76 -1.12 -18.48
N VAL A 61 -7.46 -0.77 -18.45
CA VAL A 61 -6.38 -1.65 -18.91
C VAL A 61 -6.35 -2.94 -18.09
N TYR A 62 -6.48 -2.85 -16.77
CA TYR A 62 -6.56 -4.00 -15.89
C TYR A 62 -7.74 -4.92 -16.23
N LEU A 63 -8.93 -4.38 -16.52
CA LEU A 63 -10.09 -5.18 -16.90
C LEU A 63 -9.89 -5.89 -18.25
N ILE A 64 -9.26 -5.22 -19.23
CA ILE A 64 -8.91 -5.84 -20.51
C ILE A 64 -7.93 -6.99 -20.30
N TYR A 65 -6.88 -6.76 -19.50
CA TYR A 65 -5.89 -7.79 -19.16
C TYR A 65 -6.52 -8.98 -18.44
N ARG A 66 -7.39 -8.71 -17.46
CA ARG A 66 -8.12 -9.74 -16.71
C ARG A 66 -8.96 -10.63 -17.62
N LYS A 67 -9.67 -10.04 -18.60
CA LYS A 67 -10.46 -10.80 -19.57
C LYS A 67 -9.58 -11.70 -20.44
N ARG A 68 -8.42 -11.21 -20.87
CA ARG A 68 -7.47 -11.99 -21.69
C ARG A 68 -6.93 -13.20 -20.94
N ILE A 69 -6.50 -13.04 -19.69
CA ILE A 69 -6.02 -14.17 -18.87
C ILE A 69 -7.11 -15.22 -18.68
N LYS A 70 -8.34 -14.80 -18.36
CA LYS A 70 -9.44 -15.73 -18.11
C LYS A 70 -9.68 -16.63 -19.33
N LYS A 71 -9.69 -16.04 -20.53
CA LYS A 71 -9.88 -16.79 -21.78
C LYS A 71 -8.78 -17.84 -22.00
N VAL A 72 -7.51 -17.47 -21.81
CA VAL A 72 -6.38 -18.40 -21.98
C VAL A 72 -6.44 -19.56 -20.98
N ARG A 73 -6.89 -19.28 -19.75
CA ARG A 73 -7.06 -20.30 -18.72
C ARG A 73 -8.19 -21.28 -19.06
N GLU A 74 -9.35 -20.77 -19.49
CA GLU A 74 -10.49 -21.58 -19.92
C GLU A 74 -10.09 -22.50 -21.09
N GLU A 75 -9.44 -21.97 -22.13
CA GLU A 75 -8.96 -22.76 -23.27
C GLU A 75 -7.97 -23.87 -22.86
N ARG A 76 -7.14 -23.64 -21.83
CA ARG A 76 -6.21 -24.66 -21.33
C ARG A 76 -6.94 -25.75 -20.54
N GLU A 77 -7.92 -25.37 -19.72
CA GLU A 77 -8.72 -26.32 -18.94
C GLU A 77 -9.56 -27.22 -19.86
N ASP A 78 -10.16 -26.66 -20.92
CA ASP A 78 -10.93 -27.41 -21.91
C ASP A 78 -10.06 -28.42 -22.68
N ARG A 79 -8.85 -28.02 -23.10
CA ARG A 79 -7.89 -28.93 -23.76
C ARG A 79 -7.49 -30.10 -22.86
N ILE A 80 -7.27 -29.85 -21.58
CA ILE A 80 -6.90 -30.91 -20.61
C ILE A 80 -8.08 -31.87 -20.41
N LYS A 81 -9.32 -31.36 -20.32
CA LYS A 81 -10.52 -32.20 -20.23
C LYS A 81 -10.68 -33.08 -21.47
N GLU A 82 -10.56 -32.51 -22.66
CA GLU A 82 -10.66 -33.24 -23.92
C GLU A 82 -9.58 -34.34 -24.04
N GLU A 83 -8.35 -34.05 -23.60
CA GLU A 83 -7.26 -35.05 -23.58
C GLU A 83 -7.55 -36.20 -22.60
N ASN A 84 -8.05 -35.90 -21.41
CA ASN A 84 -8.39 -36.91 -20.41
C ASN A 84 -9.55 -37.79 -20.86
N GLU A 85 -10.60 -37.22 -21.46
CA GLU A 85 -11.72 -37.97 -22.03
C GLU A 85 -11.26 -38.92 -23.16
N LYS A 86 -10.35 -38.47 -24.03
CA LYS A 86 -9.76 -39.32 -25.07
C LYS A 86 -8.94 -40.48 -24.50
N ARG A 87 -8.25 -40.28 -23.36
CA ARG A 87 -7.51 -41.35 -22.68
C ARG A 87 -8.45 -42.39 -22.07
N LEU A 88 -9.50 -41.95 -21.37
CA LEU A 88 -10.49 -42.85 -20.78
C LEU A 88 -11.22 -43.71 -21.82
N ASN A 89 -11.54 -43.17 -22.99
CA ASN A 89 -12.26 -43.92 -24.03
C ASN A 89 -11.37 -44.89 -24.83
N LYS A 90 -10.05 -44.89 -24.59
CA LYS A 90 -9.08 -45.76 -25.27
C LYS A 90 -8.68 -46.97 -24.43
N GLU A 91 -8.98 -46.95 -23.13
CA GLU A 91 -8.83 -48.07 -22.19
C GLU A 91 -10.09 -48.93 -22.17
#